data_AF-A0A194QVI6-F1
#
_entry.id   AF-A0A194QVI6-F1
#
_cell.length_a   1.000
_cell.length_b   1.000
_cell.length_c   1.000
_cell.angle_alpha   90.00
_cell.angle_beta   90.00
_cell.angle_gamma   90.00
#
_symmetry.space_group_name_H-M   'P 1'
#
loop_
_entity.id
_entity.type
_entity.pdbx_description
1 polymer ?
#
loop_
_entity_poly.entity_id
_entity_poly.type
_entity_poly.pdbx_seq_one_letter_code
_entity_poly.pdbx_strand_id
1 'polypeptide(L)'
;MAKITQILKELSGIIPKFDGDESLLNLFIRKCEYVMKLCRDIGLYIFQVITSKLTGKAATLISERTDIETWNELKLAFEQHLGDPRSEECMAIELETLKINNGASYLDFCNRIQHIKK
;
A
#
# COMPACT_ATOMS: atom_id res chain seq x y z
N MET A 1 -9.41 -15.03 -28.93
CA MET A 1 -8.21 -15.14 -28.06
C MET A 1 -7.36 -13.87 -28.05
N ALA A 2 -6.99 -13.28 -29.19
CA ALA A 2 -6.13 -12.07 -29.25
C ALA A 2 -6.62 -10.86 -28.42
N LYS A 3 -7.93 -10.60 -28.38
CA LYS A 3 -8.52 -9.47 -27.64
C LYS A 3 -8.38 -9.61 -26.11
N ILE A 4 -8.43 -10.83 -25.59
CA ILE A 4 -8.25 -11.10 -24.15
C ILE A 4 -6.79 -10.87 -23.77
N THR A 5 -5.84 -11.37 -24.56
CA THR A 5 -4.40 -11.18 -24.34
C THR A 5 -4.01 -9.69 -24.35
N GLN A 6 -4.63 -8.90 -25.21
CA GLN A 6 -4.37 -7.46 -25.29
C GLN A 6 -4.88 -6.70 -24.06
N ILE A 7 -6.08 -7.02 -23.58
CA ILE A 7 -6.64 -6.46 -22.33
C ILE A 7 -5.73 -6.80 -21.14
N LEU A 8 -5.24 -8.04 -21.05
CA LEU A 8 -4.31 -8.45 -19.98
C LEU A 8 -3.01 -7.66 -20.00
N LYS A 9 -2.46 -7.39 -21.19
CA LYS A 9 -1.24 -6.60 -21.34
C LYS A 9 -1.46 -5.16 -20.90
N GLU A 10 -2.57 -4.54 -21.28
CA GLU A 10 -2.91 -3.17 -20.85
C GLU A 10 -3.10 -3.08 -19.33
N LEU A 11 -3.81 -4.04 -18.74
CA LEU A 11 -4.03 -4.11 -17.29
C LEU A 11 -2.73 -4.34 -16.51
N SER A 12 -1.80 -5.15 -17.04
CA SER A 12 -0.46 -5.32 -16.45
C SER A 12 0.37 -4.03 -16.43
N GLY A 13 0.08 -3.08 -17.33
CA GLY A 13 0.71 -1.78 -17.39
C GLY A 13 0.24 -0.82 -16.29
N ILE A 14 -0.92 -1.09 -15.68
CA ILE A 14 -1.47 -0.29 -14.57
C ILE A 14 -0.73 -0.56 -13.27
N ILE A 15 -0.21 -1.79 -13.09
CA ILE A 15 0.53 -2.21 -11.91
C ILE A 15 1.92 -1.57 -11.96
N PRO A 16 2.24 -0.62 -11.05
CA PRO A 16 3.54 0.02 -11.05
C PRO A 16 4.61 -0.94 -10.51
N LYS A 17 5.87 -0.65 -10.82
CA LYS A 17 6.99 -1.28 -10.11
C LYS A 17 6.98 -0.81 -8.66
N PHE A 18 7.34 -1.71 -7.75
CA PHE A 18 7.39 -1.40 -6.32
C PHE A 18 8.68 -1.94 -5.71
N ASP A 19 9.43 -1.08 -5.04
CA ASP A 19 10.72 -1.39 -4.43
C ASP A 19 10.64 -1.57 -2.92
N GLY A 20 9.48 -1.27 -2.32
CA GLY A 20 9.26 -1.30 -0.88
C GLY A 20 9.30 0.08 -0.20
N ASP A 21 9.16 1.17 -0.95
CA ASP A 21 8.92 2.50 -0.39
C ASP A 21 7.56 2.57 0.33
N GLU A 22 7.59 2.71 1.65
CA GLU A 22 6.43 2.79 2.55
C GLU A 22 5.47 3.93 2.14
N SER A 23 6.01 5.06 1.66
CA SER A 23 5.21 6.21 1.23
C SER A 23 4.36 5.93 -0.02
N LEU A 24 4.77 4.95 -0.83
CA LEU A 24 4.09 4.55 -2.05
C LEU A 24 3.25 3.27 -1.88
N LEU A 25 3.29 2.62 -0.72
CA LEU A 25 2.60 1.35 -0.48
C LEU A 25 1.10 1.45 -0.74
N ASN A 26 0.45 2.45 -0.17
CA ASN A 26 -1.00 2.66 -0.32
C ASN A 26 -1.41 2.87 -1.78
N LEU A 27 -0.57 3.59 -2.55
CA LEU A 27 -0.80 3.79 -3.98
C LEU A 27 -0.66 2.46 -4.74
N PHE A 28 0.39 1.70 -4.45
CA PHE A 28 0.65 0.40 -5.05
C PHE A 28 -0.51 -0.59 -4.80
N ILE A 29 -0.95 -0.73 -3.55
CA ILE A 29 -2.07 -1.59 -3.16
C ILE A 29 -3.34 -1.20 -3.93
N ARG A 30 -3.69 0.10 -3.95
CA ARG A 30 -4.89 0.59 -4.67
C ARG A 30 -4.85 0.26 -6.16
N LYS A 31 -3.70 0.40 -6.81
CA LYS A 31 -3.53 0.07 -8.24
C LYS A 31 -3.68 -1.43 -8.50
N CYS A 32 -3.12 -2.27 -7.63
CA CYS A 32 -3.26 -3.72 -7.73
C CYS A 32 -4.72 -4.16 -7.50
N GLU A 33 -5.39 -3.63 -6.48
CA GLU A 33 -6.80 -3.92 -6.19
C GLU A 33 -7.73 -3.51 -7.33
N TYR A 34 -7.45 -2.37 -7.99
CA TYR A 34 -8.20 -1.94 -9.16
C TYR A 34 -8.12 -2.98 -10.29
N VAL A 35 -6.92 -3.48 -10.59
CA VAL A 35 -6.73 -4.51 -11.62
C VAL A 35 -7.39 -5.83 -11.20
N MET A 36 -7.23 -6.26 -9.94
CA MET A 36 -7.88 -7.47 -9.41
C MET A 36 -9.41 -7.41 -9.51
N LYS A 37 -10.02 -6.25 -9.24
CA LYS A 37 -11.48 -6.05 -9.36
C LYS A 37 -11.99 -6.21 -10.79
N LEU A 38 -11.19 -5.81 -11.78
CA LEU A 38 -11.50 -5.96 -13.20
C LEU A 38 -11.29 -7.39 -13.71
N CYS A 39 -10.54 -8.21 -12.98
CA CYS A 39 -10.00 -9.49 -13.43
C CYS A 39 -10.35 -10.65 -12.46
N ARG A 40 -11.63 -10.82 -12.15
CA ARG A 40 -12.10 -11.78 -11.11
C ARG A 40 -11.68 -13.24 -11.36
N ASP A 41 -11.59 -13.68 -12.61
CA ASP A 41 -11.40 -15.10 -12.96
C ASP A 41 -9.92 -15.50 -13.19
N ILE A 42 -8.98 -14.58 -12.99
CA ILE A 42 -7.55 -14.75 -13.32
C ILE A 42 -6.62 -14.26 -12.19
N GLY A 43 -7.10 -14.37 -10.94
CA GLY A 43 -6.37 -13.91 -9.75
C GLY A 43 -4.94 -14.45 -9.63
N LEU A 44 -4.72 -15.73 -9.99
CA LEU A 44 -3.38 -16.34 -9.98
C LEU A 44 -2.44 -15.70 -11.02
N TYR A 45 -2.93 -15.40 -12.22
CA TYR A 45 -2.13 -14.73 -13.24
C TYR A 45 -1.77 -13.31 -12.80
N ILE A 46 -2.74 -12.57 -12.27
CA ILE A 46 -2.49 -11.20 -11.78
C ILE A 46 -1.52 -11.22 -10.60
N PHE A 47 -1.61 -12.19 -9.69
CA PHE A 47 -0.63 -12.37 -8.62
C PHE A 47 0.80 -12.51 -9.18
N GLN A 48 1.00 -13.36 -10.19
CA GLN A 48 2.31 -13.50 -10.84
C GLN A 48 2.79 -12.23 -11.54
N VAL A 49 1.86 -11.46 -12.14
CA VAL A 49 2.19 -10.15 -12.71
C VAL A 49 2.64 -9.19 -11.61
N ILE A 50 1.92 -9.13 -10.48
CA ILE A 50 2.26 -8.28 -9.35
C ILE A 50 3.63 -8.64 -8.79
N THR A 51 3.90 -9.92 -8.51
CA THR A 51 5.20 -10.36 -7.98
C THR A 51 6.35 -10.07 -8.94
N SER A 52 6.13 -10.15 -10.27
CA SER A 52 7.13 -9.76 -11.28
C SER A 52 7.48 -8.26 -11.30
N LYS A 53 6.64 -7.41 -10.70
CA LYS A 53 6.83 -5.95 -10.59
C LYS A 53 7.53 -5.54 -9.30
N LEU A 54 7.73 -6.49 -8.38
CA LEU A 54 8.43 -6.26 -7.13
C LEU A 54 9.94 -6.17 -7.38
N THR A 55 10.57 -5.25 -6.68
CA THR A 55 12.02 -5.00 -6.71
C THR A 55 12.49 -4.65 -5.30
N GLY A 56 13.80 -4.50 -5.12
CA GLY A 56 14.36 -3.96 -3.87
C GLY A 56 13.92 -4.70 -2.60
N LYS A 57 13.52 -3.93 -1.58
CA LYS A 57 13.06 -4.43 -0.28
C LYS A 57 11.80 -5.28 -0.41
N ALA A 58 10.86 -4.87 -1.26
CA ALA A 58 9.63 -5.63 -1.49
C ALA A 58 9.91 -7.02 -2.07
N ALA A 59 10.80 -7.14 -3.07
CA ALA A 59 11.19 -8.44 -3.61
C ALA A 59 11.93 -9.30 -2.58
N THR A 60 12.81 -8.69 -1.78
CA THR A 60 13.56 -9.39 -0.72
C THR A 60 12.61 -10.00 0.30
N LEU A 61 11.66 -9.22 0.82
CA LEU A 61 10.66 -9.66 1.79
C LEU A 61 9.85 -10.88 1.30
N ILE A 62 9.49 -10.91 0.02
CA ILE A 62 8.71 -12.01 -0.56
C ILE A 62 9.58 -13.22 -0.87
N SER A 63 10.84 -13.02 -1.26
CA SER A 63 11.76 -14.13 -1.50
C SER A 63 12.04 -14.97 -0.24
N GLU A 64 11.92 -14.37 0.94
CA GLU A 64 12.09 -15.02 2.24
C GLU A 64 10.82 -15.76 2.70
N ARG A 65 9.68 -15.56 2.03
CA ARG A 65 8.36 -16.06 2.42
C ARG A 65 7.73 -16.95 1.35
N THR A 66 7.94 -18.26 1.49
CA THR A 66 7.36 -19.28 0.59
C THR A 66 5.89 -19.59 0.88
N ASP A 67 5.35 -19.06 1.97
CA ASP A 67 3.97 -19.23 2.44
C ASP A 67 2.96 -18.28 1.77
N ILE A 68 3.44 -17.30 1.00
CA ILE A 68 2.59 -16.30 0.33
C ILE A 68 2.26 -16.77 -1.08
N GLU A 69 1.02 -17.21 -1.29
CA GLU A 69 0.54 -17.72 -2.59
C GLU A 69 -0.57 -16.84 -3.19
N THR A 70 -1.16 -15.96 -2.39
CA THR A 70 -2.29 -15.13 -2.79
C THR A 70 -2.01 -13.64 -2.66
N TRP A 71 -2.75 -12.84 -3.43
CA TRP A 71 -2.73 -11.37 -3.29
C TRP A 71 -3.08 -10.89 -1.88
N ASN A 72 -4.01 -11.56 -1.19
CA ASN A 72 -4.44 -11.14 0.14
C ASN A 72 -3.32 -11.34 1.18
N GLU A 73 -2.61 -12.47 1.10
CA GLU A 73 -1.44 -12.73 1.95
C GLU A 73 -0.30 -11.74 1.63
N LEU A 74 -0.07 -11.46 0.35
CA LEU A 74 0.94 -10.48 -0.08
C LEU A 74 0.63 -9.07 0.43
N LYS A 75 -0.63 -8.65 0.32
CA LYS A 75 -1.08 -7.35 0.82
C LYS A 75 -0.87 -7.25 2.33
N LEU A 76 -1.33 -8.25 3.08
CA LEU A 76 -1.18 -8.30 4.53
C LEU A 76 0.30 -8.32 4.95
N ALA A 77 1.14 -9.02 4.20
CA ALA A 77 2.58 -9.03 4.38
C ALA A 77 3.20 -7.63 4.23
N PHE A 78 2.82 -6.89 3.19
CA PHE A 78 3.28 -5.52 2.99
C PHE A 78 2.74 -4.56 4.03
N GLU A 79 1.47 -4.64 4.39
CA GLU A 79 0.89 -3.79 5.43
C GLU A 79 1.60 -4.01 6.79
N GLN A 80 2.00 -5.24 7.11
CA GLN A 80 2.71 -5.55 8.35
C GLN A 80 4.18 -5.09 8.37
N HIS A 81 4.88 -5.12 7.24
CA HIS A 81 6.34 -4.92 7.21
C HIS A 81 6.76 -3.60 6.57
N LEU A 82 5.90 -3.01 5.74
CA LEU A 82 6.13 -1.79 4.96
C LEU A 82 4.99 -0.78 5.13
N GLY A 83 3.97 -1.11 5.92
CA GLY A 83 2.90 -0.20 6.27
C GLY A 83 3.35 0.76 7.35
N ASP A 84 2.79 1.97 7.34
CA ASP A 84 2.99 2.90 8.45
C ASP A 84 2.40 2.27 9.72
N PRO A 85 3.19 2.08 10.79
CA PRO A 85 2.69 1.58 12.07
C PRO A 85 1.67 2.53 12.72
N ARG A 86 1.56 3.78 12.24
CA ARG A 86 0.47 4.69 12.60
C ARG A 86 -0.82 4.21 11.96
N SER A 87 -1.52 3.31 12.65
CA SER A 87 -2.88 2.95 12.28
C SER A 87 -3.78 4.20 12.31
N GLU A 88 -4.87 4.18 11.55
CA GLU A 88 -5.83 5.30 11.53
C GLU A 88 -6.35 5.59 12.95
N GLU A 89 -6.44 4.56 13.79
CA GLU A 89 -6.74 4.65 15.21
C GLU A 89 -5.64 5.35 16.02
N CYS A 90 -4.35 5.07 15.77
CA CYS A 90 -3.25 5.81 16.41
C CYS A 90 -3.27 7.29 16.04
N MET A 91 -3.57 7.63 14.79
CA MET A 91 -3.72 9.03 14.36
C MET A 91 -4.95 9.68 15.01
N ALA A 92 -6.06 8.96 15.13
CA ALA A 92 -7.26 9.45 15.81
C ALA A 92 -6.98 9.72 17.29
N ILE A 93 -6.29 8.81 17.98
CA ILE A 93 -5.90 8.97 19.39
C ILE A 93 -4.94 10.17 19.55
N GLU A 94 -3.95 10.33 18.66
CA GLU A 94 -3.06 11.52 18.70
C GLU A 94 -3.83 12.83 18.49
N LEU A 95 -4.82 12.84 17.60
CA LEU A 95 -5.71 14.00 17.39
C LEU A 95 -6.62 14.28 18.58
N GLU A 96 -7.15 13.24 19.24
CA GLU A 96 -8.00 13.39 20.43
C GLU A 96 -7.20 13.83 21.67
N THR A 97 -5.93 13.45 21.75
CA THR A 97 -5.03 13.81 22.86
C THR A 97 -4.36 15.18 22.66
N LEU A 98 -4.40 15.74 21.45
CA LEU A 98 -3.99 17.12 21.17
C LEU A 98 -4.92 18.14 21.82
N LYS A 99 -4.55 18.63 22.99
CA LYS A 99 -5.18 19.80 23.61
C LYS A 99 -4.36 21.06 23.38
N ILE A 100 -5.06 22.20 23.27
CA ILE A 100 -4.43 23.51 23.36
C ILE A 100 -3.91 23.66 24.79
N ASN A 101 -2.59 23.73 24.95
CA ASN A 101 -1.98 23.94 26.25
C ASN A 101 -2.26 25.39 26.72
N ASN A 102 -2.51 25.57 28.01
CA ASN A 102 -2.64 26.91 28.60
C ASN A 102 -1.33 27.69 28.37
N GLY A 103 -1.41 28.78 27.60
CA GLY A 103 -0.27 29.62 27.23
C GLY A 103 0.33 29.36 25.84
N ALA A 104 -0.15 28.35 25.10
CA ALA A 104 0.25 28.16 23.71
C ALA A 104 -0.46 29.16 22.78
N SER A 105 0.26 29.69 21.80
CA SER A 105 -0.35 30.45 20.70
C SER A 105 -1.23 29.53 19.87
N TYR A 106 -2.34 30.08 19.35
CA TYR A 106 -3.20 29.38 18.39
C TYR A 106 -2.40 28.90 17.16
N LEU A 107 -1.39 29.67 16.74
CA LEU A 107 -0.52 29.32 15.61
C LEU A 107 0.34 28.08 15.91
N ASP A 108 0.86 27.96 17.14
CA ASP A 108 1.67 26.81 17.55
C ASP A 108 0.83 25.53 17.60
N PHE A 109 -0.43 25.66 18.01
CA PHE A 109 -1.39 24.55 17.97
C PHE A 109 -1.70 24.11 16.53
N CYS A 110 -1.98 25.05 15.63
CA CYS A 110 -2.20 24.74 14.21
C CYS A 110 -0.97 24.06 13.57
N ASN A 111 0.24 24.52 13.89
CA ASN A 111 1.48 23.93 13.38
C ASN A 111 1.66 22.47 13.88
N ARG A 112 1.31 22.18 15.13
CA ARG A 112 1.37 20.81 15.70
C ARG A 112 0.38 19.87 15.02
N ILE A 113 -0.84 20.31 14.74
CA ILE A 113 -1.83 19.52 13.99
C ILE A 113 -1.33 19.21 12.57
N GLN A 114 -0.71 20.18 11.90
CA GLN A 114 -0.20 19.97 10.53
C GLN A 114 0.93 18.94 10.46
N HIS A 115 1.70 18.75 11.54
CA HIS A 115 2.79 17.78 11.59
C HIS A 115 2.34 16.33 11.80
N ILE A 116 1.10 16.09 12.25
CA ILE A 116 0.54 14.74 12.39
C ILE A 116 0.07 14.17 11.04
N LYS A 117 -0.18 15.04 10.05
CA LYS A 117 -0.56 14.65 8.69
C LYS A 117 0.61 14.29 7.77
N LYS A 118 1.86 14.45 8.23
CA LYS A 118 3.09 14.16 7.45
C LYS A 118 3.81 12.94 7.99
#